data_AF-A0A527XCW3-F1
#
_entry.id   AF-A0A527XCW3-F1
#
_cell.length_a   1.000
_cell.length_b   1.000
_cell.length_c   1.000
_cell.angle_alpha   90.00
_cell.angle_beta   90.00
_cell.angle_gamma   90.00
#
_symmetry.space_group_name_H-M   'P 1'
#
loop_
_entity.id
_entity.type
_entity.pdbx_description
1 polymer ?
#
loop_
_entity_poly.entity_id
_entity_poly.type
_entity_poly.pdbx_seq_one_letter_code
_entity_poly.pdbx_strand_id
1 'polypeptide(L)' 'LGSGLGGLVDQVKDARRISYAELPGFPRSGVSGHAGEVVAGHFAGTPVLMLSGRAHYYEHGNAAAMRPALEV' A
#
# COMPACT_ATOMS: atom_id res chain seq x y z
N LEU A 1 -3.97 -0.34 3.75
CA LEU A 1 -5.43 -0.29 3.51
C LEU A 1 -5.84 -1.54 2.76
N GLY A 2 -6.78 -2.32 3.31
CA GLY A 2 -7.28 -3.54 2.68
C GLY A 2 -8.51 -3.31 1.80
N SER A 3 -9.11 -4.40 1.32
CA SER A 3 -10.37 -4.39 0.59
C SER A 3 -11.43 -3.52 1.27
N GLY A 4 -12.13 -2.70 0.48
CA GLY A 4 -13.17 -1.78 0.96
C GLY A 4 -12.67 -0.44 1.51
N LEU A 5 -11.36 -0.27 1.73
CA LEU A 5 -10.79 0.98 2.25
C LEU A 5 -10.11 1.84 1.17
N GLY A 6 -10.23 1.48 -0.11
CA GLY A 6 -9.62 2.21 -1.22
C GLY A 6 -10.06 3.67 -1.31
N GLY A 7 -11.34 3.97 -1.06
CA GLY A 7 -11.86 5.33 -1.11
C GLY A 7 -11.27 6.30 -0.07
N LEU A 8 -10.53 5.80 0.93
CA LEU A 8 -9.79 6.67 1.85
C LEU A 8 -8.55 7.27 1.19
N VAL A 9 -7.91 6.53 0.29
CA VAL A 9 -6.73 6.98 -0.47
C VAL A 9 -7.07 8.18 -1.35
N ASP A 10 -8.28 8.21 -1.90
CA ASP A 10 -8.76 9.29 -2.77
C ASP A 10 -8.95 10.61 -2.02
N GLN A 11 -8.98 10.59 -0.69
CA GLN A 11 -9.07 11.78 0.16
C GLN A 11 -7.71 12.39 0.51
N VAL A 12 -6.60 11.75 0.12
CA VAL A 12 -5.25 12.28 0.34
C VAL A 12 -5.01 13.47 -0.59
N LYS A 13 -4.70 14.62 0.00
CA LYS A 13 -4.35 15.86 -0.71
C LYS A 13 -2.88 15.85 -1.12
N ASP A 14 -2.59 16.51 -2.24
CA ASP A 14 -1.25 16.60 -2.84
C ASP A 14 -0.58 15.24 -3.05
N ALA A 15 -1.41 14.24 -3.37
CA ALA A 15 -1.02 12.84 -3.40
C ALA A 15 0.01 12.54 -4.51
N ARG A 16 1.13 11.94 -4.10
CA ARG A 16 2.07 11.22 -4.96
C ARG A 16 1.81 9.72 -4.81
N ARG A 17 1.64 9.03 -5.94
CA ARG A 17 1.37 7.59 -5.98
C ARG A 17 2.57 6.89 -6.61
N ILE A 18 3.05 5.84 -5.95
CA ILE A 18 4.20 5.06 -6.41
C ILE A 18 3.79 3.59 -6.37
N SER A 19 3.93 2.88 -7.50
CA SER A 19 3.63 1.46 -7.53
C SER A 19 4.56 0.67 -6.61
N TYR A 20 4.05 -0.35 -5.94
CA TYR A 20 4.87 -1.34 -5.24
C TYR A 20 5.88 -2.00 -6.17
N ALA A 21 5.58 -2.12 -7.47
CA ALA A 21 6.50 -2.70 -8.45
C ALA A 21 7.77 -1.85 -8.68
N GLU A 22 7.70 -0.55 -8.37
CA GLU A 22 8.82 0.39 -8.50
C GLU A 22 9.65 0.47 -7.21
N LEU A 23 9.17 -0.10 -6.10
CA LEU A 23 9.80 -0.01 -4.78
C LEU A 23 10.57 -1.30 -4.46
N PRO A 24 11.90 -1.23 -4.27
CA PRO A 24 12.69 -2.40 -3.91
C PRO A 24 12.17 -3.07 -2.63
N GLY A 25 12.01 -4.40 -2.70
CA GLY A 25 11.55 -5.21 -1.57
C GLY A 25 10.04 -5.20 -1.32
N PHE A 26 9.27 -4.31 -1.95
CA PHE A 26 7.81 -4.31 -1.81
C PHE A 26 7.18 -5.54 -2.48
N PRO A 27 6.09 -6.08 -1.90
CA PRO A 27 5.41 -7.23 -2.49
C PRO A 27 4.64 -6.81 -3.74
N ARG A 28 4.65 -7.66 -4.76
CA ARG A 28 3.77 -7.50 -5.93
C ARG A 28 2.35 -7.93 -5.54
N SER A 29 1.39 -7.01 -5.59
CA SER A 29 -0.01 -7.28 -5.28
C SER A 29 -0.68 -8.04 -6.44
N GLY A 30 -1.37 -9.15 -6.15
CA GLY A 30 -2.07 -9.98 -7.14
C GLY A 30 -3.59 -10.08 -6.95
N VAL A 31 -4.15 -9.45 -5.91
CA VAL A 31 -5.56 -9.64 -5.52
C VAL A 31 -6.44 -8.46 -5.98
N SER A 32 -7.66 -8.75 -6.43
CA SER A 32 -8.62 -7.72 -6.82
C SER A 32 -8.95 -6.78 -5.64
N GLY A 33 -9.00 -5.48 -5.91
CA GLY A 33 -9.25 -4.44 -4.89
C GLY A 33 -8.02 -3.99 -4.11
N HIS A 34 -6.81 -4.48 -4.43
CA HIS A 34 -5.55 -3.99 -3.88
C HIS A 34 -4.74 -3.31 -4.99
N ALA A 35 -4.75 -1.97 -5.03
CA ALA A 35 -4.07 -1.18 -6.06
C ALA A 35 -2.55 -1.45 -6.11
N GLY A 36 -1.94 -1.80 -4.97
CA GLY A 36 -0.53 -2.13 -4.90
C GLY A 36 0.35 -0.90 -5.07
N GLU A 37 0.05 0.16 -4.32
CA GLU A 37 0.74 1.44 -4.39
C GLU A 37 0.94 2.08 -3.00
N VAL A 38 2.00 2.86 -2.85
CA VAL A 38 2.18 3.79 -1.74
C VAL A 38 1.65 5.14 -2.16
N VAL A 39 0.82 5.75 -1.30
CA VAL A 39 0.30 7.10 -1.51
C VAL A 39 0.84 8.02 -0.43
N ALA A 40 1.66 8.98 -0.84
CA ALA A 40 2.24 10.02 0.00
C ALA A 40 1.51 11.34 -0.18
N GLY A 41 1.17 12.02 0.89
CA GLY A 41 0.49 13.32 0.82
C GLY A 41 -0.03 13.75 2.18
N HIS A 42 -1.12 14.50 2.21
CA HIS A 42 -1.76 14.97 3.44
C HIS A 42 -3.17 14.41 3.60
N PHE A 43 -3.43 13.79 4.75
CA PHE A 43 -4.78 13.36 5.16
C PHE A 43 -5.17 14.11 6.43
N ALA A 44 -6.31 14.81 6.39
CA ALA A 44 -6.75 15.70 7.48
C ALA A 44 -5.65 16.68 7.96
N GLY A 45 -4.85 17.22 7.02
CA GLY A 45 -3.75 18.14 7.32
C GLY A 45 -2.48 17.49 7.87
N THR A 46 -2.47 16.17 8.10
CA THR A 46 -1.31 15.42 8.60
C THR A 46 -0.58 14.74 7.44
N PRO A 47 0.76 14.86 7.34
CA PRO A 47 1.52 14.11 6.34
C PRO A 47 1.41 12.60 6.61
N VAL A 48 1.12 11.84 5.56
CA VAL A 48 0.90 10.39 5.66
C VAL A 48 1.56 9.65 4.50
N LEU A 49 1.94 8.41 4.79
CA LEU A 49 2.13 7.36 3.80
C LEU A 49 1.00 6.34 3.98
N MET A 50 0.19 6.14 2.95
CA MET A 50 -0.87 5.13 2.92
C MET A 50 -0.49 3.99 1.99
N LEU A 51 -0.38 2.79 2.55
CA LEU A 51 -0.20 1.55 1.79
C LEU A 51 -1.55 1.13 1.19
N SER A 52 -1.80 1.38 -0.10
CA SER A 52 -3.04 1.00 -0.79
C SER A 52 -2.96 -0.45 -1.26
N GLY A 53 -3.39 -1.36 -0.39
CA GLY A 53 -3.20 -2.80 -0.52
C GLY A 53 -2.10 -3.34 0.38
N ARG A 54 -2.12 -4.66 0.56
CA ARG A 54 -1.13 -5.48 1.27
C ARG A 54 -1.08 -6.86 0.62
N ALA A 55 0.04 -7.55 0.77
CA ALA A 55 0.11 -8.98 0.53
C ALA A 55 -0.46 -9.76 1.72
N HIS A 56 -1.09 -10.89 1.43
CA HIS A 56 -1.61 -11.82 2.41
C HIS A 56 -0.79 -13.11 2.43
N TYR A 57 -0.77 -13.76 3.59
CA TYR A 57 -0.12 -15.06 3.75
C TYR A 57 -0.62 -16.09 2.73
N TYR A 58 -1.92 -16.15 2.45
CA TYR A 58 -2.50 -17.18 1.59
C TYR A 58 -2.06 -17.09 0.12
N GLU A 59 -1.53 -15.94 -0.34
CA GLU A 59 -1.15 -15.76 -1.73
C GLU A 59 0.06 -16.64 -2.08
N HIS A 60 1.03 -16.76 -1.15
CA HIS A 60 2.30 -17.45 -1.39
C HIS A 60 2.88 -18.21 -0.17
N GLY A 61 2.15 -18.29 0.94
CA GLY A 61 2.63 -18.92 2.19
C GLY A 61 3.75 -18.17 2.91
N ASN A 62 3.96 -16.89 2.59
CA ASN A 62 5.03 -16.08 3.17
C ASN A 62 4.51 -15.08 4.21
N ALA A 63 4.69 -15.37 5.50
CA ALA A 63 4.27 -14.50 6.59
C ALA A 63 5.08 -13.18 6.68
N ALA A 64 6.27 -13.14 6.07
CA ALA A 64 7.14 -11.96 6.06
C ALA A 64 6.96 -11.09 4.81
N ALA A 65 5.97 -11.35 3.96
CA ALA A 65 5.81 -10.67 2.66
C ALA A 65 5.69 -9.14 2.77
N MET A 66 5.12 -8.62 3.85
CA MET A 66 5.00 -7.18 4.10
C MET A 66 6.18 -6.58 4.88
N ARG A 67 7.06 -7.42 5.46
CA ARG A 67 8.15 -6.96 6.33
C ARG A 67 9.03 -5.89 5.68
N PRO A 68 9.46 -6.02 4.41
CA PRO A 68 10.30 -4.98 3.77
C PRO A 68 9.61 -3.62 3.64
N ALA A 69 8.28 -3.57 3.62
CA ALA A 69 7.53 -2.32 3.53
C ALA A 69 7.32 -1.62 4.89
N LEU A 70 7.64 -2.30 6.01
CA LEU A 70 7.37 -1.83 7.37
C LEU A 70 8.64 -1.61 8.22
N GLU A 71 9.70 -2.38 7.97
CA GLU A 71 10.90 -2.43 8.81
C GLU A 71 12.13 -1.77 8.16
N VAL A 72 11.93 -0.70 7.38
CA VAL A 72 13.05 0.09 6.86
C VAL A 72 13.61 1.00 7.95
#